data_AF-A0A6B0UAU8-F1
#
_entry.id   AF-A0A6B0UAU8-F1
#
_cell.length_a   1.000
_cell.length_b   1.000
_cell.length_c   1.000
_cell.angle_alpha   90.00
_cell.angle_beta   90.00
_cell.angle_gamma   90.00
#
_symmetry.space_group_name_H-M   'P 1'
#
loop_
_entity.id
_entity.type
_entity.pdbx_description
1 polymer ?
#
loop_
_entity_poly.entity_id
_entity_poly.type
_entity_poly.pdbx_seq_one_letter_code
_entity_poly.pdbx_strand_id
1 'polypeptide(L)'
;IAQTALRKGKTFFVVPTGKENLQRRRQWLQRIGRKSFECLRGKLCEDHFTNDQFVPVILAKTGFKKLKPYADPSIFSHRPLPNVQYFAL
;
A
#
# COMPACT_ATOMS: atom_id res chain seq x y z
N ILE A 1 24.35 23.22 19.05
CA ILE A 1 24.14 21.80 18.68
C ILE A 1 22.89 21.75 17.80
N ALA A 2 23.04 21.79 16.47
CA ALA A 2 21.89 21.70 15.55
C ALA A 2 21.62 20.22 15.27
N GLN A 3 20.52 19.68 15.80
CA GLN A 3 20.02 18.37 15.39
C GLN A 3 19.42 18.51 13.99
N THR A 4 20.23 18.27 12.96
CA THR A 4 19.74 18.06 11.60
C THR A 4 18.93 16.76 11.60
N ALA A 5 17.60 16.87 11.63
CA ALA A 5 16.72 15.74 11.40
C ALA A 5 17.05 15.13 10.03
N LEU A 6 17.72 13.98 10.03
CA LEU A 6 17.85 13.11 8.87
C LEU A 6 16.44 12.80 8.39
N ARG A 7 15.95 13.50 7.36
CA ARG A 7 14.74 13.09 6.62
C ARG A 7 15.11 11.82 5.87
N LYS A 8 15.07 10.67 6.56
CA LYS A 8 15.17 9.35 5.96
C LYS A 8 14.10 9.28 4.85
N GLY A 9 14.53 9.00 3.62
CA GLY A 9 13.61 8.83 2.51
C GLY A 9 12.63 7.70 2.82
N LYS A 10 11.34 7.92 2.57
CA LYS A 10 10.31 6.90 2.76
C LYS A 10 10.37 5.88 1.63
N THR A 11 10.14 4.62 1.95
CA THR A 11 10.00 3.58 0.93
C THR A 11 8.61 3.67 0.29
N PHE A 12 8.54 3.58 -1.03
CA PHE A 12 7.30 3.62 -1.80
C PHE A 12 7.00 2.26 -2.44
N PHE A 13 5.74 1.82 -2.32
CA PHE A 13 5.24 0.57 -2.87
C PHE A 13 4.22 0.86 -3.97
N VAL A 14 4.46 0.27 -5.14
CA VAL A 14 3.58 0.43 -6.30
C VAL A 14 2.32 -0.40 -6.09
N VAL A 15 1.17 0.14 -6.50
CA VAL A 15 -0.09 -0.60 -6.56
C VAL A 15 0.12 -1.87 -7.41
N PRO A 16 -0.35 -3.05 -6.97
CA PRO A 16 -0.15 -4.30 -7.71
C PRO A 16 -0.63 -4.21 -9.17
N THR A 17 0.23 -4.60 -10.12
CA THR A 17 -0.02 -4.58 -11.57
C THR A 17 0.00 -6.00 -12.14
N GLY A 18 -0.54 -6.19 -13.35
CA GLY A 18 -0.61 -7.50 -14.01
C GLY A 18 -1.95 -8.22 -13.78
N LYS A 19 -2.24 -9.23 -14.61
CA LYS A 19 -3.50 -10.00 -14.56
C LYS A 19 -3.57 -10.89 -13.32
N GLU A 20 -2.42 -11.37 -12.86
CA GLU A 20 -2.25 -12.19 -11.67
C GLU A 20 -2.53 -11.42 -10.36
N ASN A 21 -2.48 -10.08 -10.40
CA ASN A 21 -2.67 -9.23 -9.22
C ASN A 21 -4.03 -8.53 -9.17
N LEU A 22 -4.99 -8.89 -10.04
CA LEU A 22 -6.29 -8.21 -10.16
C LEU A 22 -7.04 -8.11 -8.82
N GLN A 23 -7.11 -9.22 -8.08
CA GLN A 23 -7.82 -9.26 -6.81
C GLN A 23 -7.15 -8.37 -5.76
N ARG A 24 -5.82 -8.48 -5.64
CA ARG A 24 -5.02 -7.69 -4.70
C ARG A 24 -5.11 -6.19 -5.02
N ARG A 25 -5.07 -5.84 -6.31
CA ARG A 25 -5.26 -4.46 -6.79
C ARG A 25 -6.63 -3.93 -6.40
N ARG A 26 -7.70 -4.70 -6.62
CA ARG A 26 -9.06 -4.32 -6.23
C ARG A 26 -9.15 -4.02 -4.73
N GLN A 27 -8.57 -4.88 -3.88
CA GLN A 27 -8.52 -4.66 -2.43
C GLN A 27 -7.79 -3.35 -2.07
N TRP A 28 -6.61 -3.11 -2.66
CA TRP A 28 -5.87 -1.87 -2.43
C TRP A 28 -6.68 -0.63 -2.83
N LEU A 29 -7.31 -0.65 -4.01
CA LEU A 29 -8.10 0.47 -4.51
C LEU A 29 -9.35 0.73 -3.63
N GLN A 30 -10.02 -0.33 -3.19
CA GLN A 30 -11.15 -0.23 -2.26
C GLN A 30 -10.73 0.41 -0.94
N ARG A 31 -9.59 0.00 -0.37
CA ARG A 31 -9.03 0.59 0.85
C ARG A 31 -8.68 2.06 0.64
N ILE A 32 -8.01 2.41 -0.46
CA ILE A 32 -7.66 3.82 -0.77
C ILE A 32 -8.92 4.69 -0.87
N GLY A 33 -10.02 4.14 -1.40
CA GLY A 33 -11.36 4.75 -1.34
C GLY A 33 -11.50 6.06 -2.13
N ARG A 34 -10.65 6.29 -3.14
CA ARG A 34 -10.74 7.46 -4.02
C ARG A 34 -11.62 7.12 -5.23
N LYS A 35 -12.68 7.92 -5.45
CA LYS A 35 -13.53 7.80 -6.66
C LYS A 35 -12.69 8.04 -7.91
N SER A 36 -12.95 7.26 -8.96
CA SER A 36 -12.27 7.35 -10.26
C SER A 36 -10.74 7.20 -10.21
N PHE A 37 -10.23 6.51 -9.19
CA PHE A 37 -8.79 6.32 -9.01
C PHE A 37 -8.28 5.14 -9.86
N GLU A 38 -8.07 5.38 -11.15
CA GLU A 38 -7.40 4.45 -12.06
C GLU A 38 -5.87 4.56 -11.96
N CYS A 39 -5.33 4.46 -10.74
CA CYS A 39 -3.90 4.65 -10.55
C CYS A 39 -3.14 3.33 -10.78
N LEU A 40 -3.03 2.93 -12.05
CA LEU A 40 -2.20 1.80 -12.50
C LEU A 40 -0.72 1.97 -12.12
N ARG A 41 -0.29 3.20 -11.81
CA ARG A 41 1.07 3.54 -11.37
C ARG A 41 1.12 4.22 -9.99
N GLY A 42 0.03 4.10 -9.22
CA GLY A 42 -0.05 4.69 -7.89
C GLY A 42 1.01 4.12 -6.97
N LYS A 43 1.51 4.95 -6.05
CA LYS A 43 2.47 4.53 -5.02
C LYS A 43 1.96 4.91 -3.65
N LEU A 44 2.14 4.03 -2.69
CA LEU A 44 1.88 4.28 -1.27
C LEU A 44 3.21 4.27 -0.53
N CYS A 45 3.42 5.22 0.38
CA CYS A 45 4.55 5.15 1.29
C CYS A 45 4.37 4.04 2.34
N GLU A 46 5.47 3.63 2.96
CA GLU A 46 5.50 2.57 3.97
C GLU A 46 4.55 2.78 5.16
N ASP A 47 4.21 4.02 5.50
CA ASP A 47 3.31 4.36 6.61
C ASP A 47 1.87 3.89 6.39
N HIS A 48 1.51 3.51 5.16
CA HIS A 48 0.19 2.94 4.85
C HIS A 48 0.06 1.46 5.19
N PHE A 49 1.14 0.81 5.64
CA PHE A 49 1.19 -0.60 5.99
C PHE A 49 1.63 -0.77 7.44
N THR A 50 0.98 -1.65 8.17
CA THR A 50 1.43 -2.06 9.50
C THR A 50 2.67 -2.94 9.41
N ASN A 51 3.49 -2.95 10.47
CA ASN A 51 4.80 -3.63 10.43
C ASN A 51 4.70 -5.14 10.11
N ASP A 52 3.60 -5.79 10.49
CA ASP A 52 3.32 -7.21 10.21
C ASP A 52 3.10 -7.51 8.71
N GLN A 53 2.88 -6.48 7.88
CA GLN A 53 2.69 -6.60 6.44
C GLN A 53 4.01 -6.73 5.66
N PHE A 54 5.16 -6.55 6.33
CA PHE A 54 6.48 -6.70 5.74
C PHE A 54 7.09 -8.07 6.03
N VAL A 55 7.96 -8.55 5.13
CA VAL A 55 8.72 -9.79 5.31
C VAL A 55 9.86 -9.55 6.31
N PRO A 56 9.82 -10.10 7.54
CA PRO A 56 10.77 -9.74 8.59
C PRO A 56 12.21 -10.14 8.26
N VAL A 57 12.39 -11.31 7.64
CA VAL A 57 13.71 -11.84 7.26
C VAL A 57 14.42 -10.92 6.27
N ILE A 58 13.68 -10.30 5.36
CA ILE A 58 14.27 -9.40 4.36
C ILE A 58 14.66 -8.09 5.02
N LEU A 59 13.78 -7.53 5.86
CA LEU A 59 14.09 -6.32 6.63
C LEU A 59 15.34 -6.51 7.49
N ALA A 60 15.45 -7.64 8.20
CA ALA A 60 16.58 -7.94 9.06
C ALA A 60 17.90 -8.13 8.29
N LYS A 61 17.86 -8.74 7.10
CA LYS A 61 19.07 -9.03 6.32
C LYS A 61 19.56 -7.86 5.47
N THR A 62 18.66 -7.03 4.96
CA THR A 62 19.01 -6.03 3.94
C THR A 62 18.67 -4.60 4.32
N GLY A 63 17.88 -4.40 5.39
CA GLY A 63 17.33 -3.09 5.75
C GLY A 63 16.20 -2.61 4.83
N PHE A 64 15.89 -3.35 3.75
CA PHE A 64 14.79 -3.00 2.85
C PHE A 64 13.47 -3.61 3.31
N LYS A 65 12.41 -2.80 3.27
CA LYS A 65 11.05 -3.27 3.49
C LYS A 65 10.50 -3.92 2.23
N LYS A 66 10.19 -5.21 2.29
CA LYS A 66 9.45 -5.92 1.26
C LYS A 66 8.07 -6.29 1.78
N LEU A 67 7.03 -5.93 1.04
CA LEU A 67 5.67 -6.34 1.35
C LEU A 67 5.48 -7.85 1.17
N LYS A 68 4.70 -8.46 2.05
CA LYS A 68 4.22 -9.82 1.88
C LYS A 68 3.29 -9.92 0.65
N PRO A 69 3.10 -11.12 0.07
CA PRO A 69 2.21 -11.32 -1.08
C PRO A 69 0.76 -10.93 -0.82
N TYR A 70 0.30 -11.09 0.43
CA TYR A 70 -1.06 -10.75 0.88
C TYR A 70 -1.16 -9.37 1.52
N ALA A 71 -0.10 -8.56 1.47
CA ALA A 71 -0.11 -7.30 2.19
C ALA A 71 -1.14 -6.32 1.61
N ASP A 72 -1.88 -5.65 2.50
CA ASP A 72 -2.87 -4.62 2.19
C ASP A 72 -2.57 -3.31 2.95
N PRO A 73 -2.99 -2.14 2.41
CA PRO A 73 -2.76 -0.86 3.06
C PRO A 73 -3.79 -0.66 4.18
N SER A 74 -3.51 -1.26 5.32
CA SER A 74 -4.41 -1.40 6.48
C SER A 74 -4.76 -0.08 7.16
N ILE A 75 -4.01 1.01 6.95
CA ILE A 75 -4.32 2.32 7.56
C ILE A 75 -5.66 2.90 7.10
N PHE A 76 -6.18 2.49 5.95
CA PHE A 76 -7.49 2.93 5.47
C PHE A 76 -8.66 2.09 6.00
N SER A 77 -8.41 1.13 6.90
CA SER A 77 -9.43 0.23 7.44
C SER A 77 -10.55 0.94 8.22
N HIS A 78 -10.30 2.14 8.74
CA HIS A 78 -11.31 2.99 9.40
C HIS A 78 -12.28 3.68 8.42
N ARG A 79 -12.00 3.64 7.10
CA ARG A 79 -12.91 4.22 6.12
C ARG A 79 -14.06 3.26 5.88
N PRO A 80 -15.32 3.73 5.91
CA PRO A 80 -16.42 2.91 5.44
C PRO A 80 -16.12 2.49 4.01
N LEU A 81 -16.22 1.19 3.74
CA LEU A 81 -16.09 0.70 2.37
C LEU A 81 -17.10 1.47 1.51
N PRO A 82 -16.69 2.00 0.35
CA PRO A 82 -17.64 2.68 -0.53
C PRO A 82 -18.80 1.70 -0.80
N ASN A 83 -20.02 2.14 -0.49
CA ASN A 83 -21.23 1.36 -0.72
C ASN A 83 -21.33 1.14 -2.24
N VAL A 84 -20.99 -0.06 -2.71
CA VAL A 84 -20.77 -0.35 -4.13
C VAL A 84 -22.12 -0.47 -4.83
N GLN A 85 -22.67 0.66 -5.27
CA GLN A 85 -23.35 0.73 -6.56
C GLN A 85 -22.34 1.31 -7.56
N TYR A 86 -22.37 0.83 -8.81
CA TYR A 86 -21.38 1.03 -9.90
C TYR A 86 -20.16 0.08 -9.77
N PHE A 87 -19.98 -0.90 -10.66
CA PHE A 87 -20.03 -0.82 -12.12
C PHE A 87 -20.81 -1.97 -12.75
N ALA A 88 -21.93 -1.65 -13.40
CA ALA A 88 -22.43 -2.35 -14.56
C ALA A 88 -22.11 -1.48 -15.78
N LEU A 89 -21.07 -1.83 -16.52
CA LEU A 89 -20.84 -1.53 -17.94
C LEU A 89 -19.90 -2.62 -18.47
#